data_AF-A0A2E9LEH5-F1
#
_entry.id   AF-A0A2E9LEH5-F1
#
_cell.length_a   1.000
_cell.length_b   1.000
_cell.length_c   1.000
_cell.angle_alpha   90.00
_cell.angle_beta   90.00
_cell.angle_gamma   90.00
#
_symmetry.space_group_name_H-M   'P 1'
#
loop_
_entity.id
_entity.type
_entity.pdbx_description
1 polymer ?
#
loop_
_entity_poly.entity_id
_entity_poly.type
_entity_poly.pdbx_seq_one_letter_code
_entity_poly.pdbx_strand_id
1 'polypeptide(L)'
;MPPHRPKELLLFEAEDEDHFEQCEGFEKSKIQALLCHQSQFESTMGIGSSDIDSGANSFREVELSKLDYSHIENDLLLAEGFKRISEL
;
A
#
# COMPACT_ATOMS: atom_id res chain seq x y z
N MET A 1 -13.54 32.46 -4.42
CA MET A 1 -12.40 31.76 -5.06
C MET A 1 -12.91 31.02 -6.28
N PRO A 2 -12.12 30.91 -7.36
CA PRO A 2 -12.51 30.05 -8.48
C PRO A 2 -12.61 28.58 -8.03
N PRO A 3 -13.47 27.75 -8.65
CA PRO A 3 -13.48 26.32 -8.41
C PRO A 3 -12.10 25.70 -8.66
N HIS A 4 -11.65 24.86 -7.73
CA HIS A 4 -10.41 24.11 -7.91
C HIS A 4 -10.64 22.94 -8.87
N ARG A 5 -9.70 22.69 -9.77
CA ARG A 5 -9.66 21.49 -10.62
C ARG A 5 -8.33 20.75 -10.37
N PRO A 6 -8.36 19.50 -9.88
CA PRO A 6 -7.17 18.66 -9.82
C PRO A 6 -6.55 18.49 -11.20
N LYS A 7 -5.23 18.31 -11.26
CA LYS A 7 -4.53 18.02 -12.53
C LYS A 7 -4.49 16.53 -12.83
N GLU A 8 -4.45 15.71 -11.78
CA GLU A 8 -4.24 14.27 -11.89
C GLU A 8 -5.00 13.56 -10.76
N LEU A 9 -5.36 12.30 -11.00
CA LEU A 9 -5.84 11.35 -10.00
C LEU A 9 -4.89 10.16 -9.96
N LEU A 10 -4.55 9.72 -8.76
CA LEU A 10 -3.82 8.48 -8.50
C LEU A 10 -4.75 7.54 -7.75
N LEU A 11 -5.00 6.36 -8.33
CA LEU A 11 -5.81 5.32 -7.70
C LEU A 11 -4.88 4.25 -7.13
N PHE A 12 -4.94 4.03 -5.83
CA PHE A 12 -4.19 2.97 -5.14
C PHE A 12 -4.90 1.61 -5.30
N GLU A 13 -4.13 0.52 -5.15
CA GLU A 13 -4.63 -0.86 -5.30
C GLU A 13 -5.41 -1.08 -6.61
N ALA A 14 -4.94 -0.45 -7.68
CA ALA A 14 -5.54 -0.60 -8.99
C ALA A 14 -5.22 -1.99 -9.57
N GLU A 15 -6.15 -2.57 -10.34
CA GLU A 15 -5.90 -3.85 -11.02
C GLU A 15 -4.76 -3.73 -12.05
N ASP A 16 -4.72 -2.61 -12.77
CA ASP A 16 -3.62 -2.25 -13.67
C ASP A 16 -2.91 -1.00 -13.14
N GLU A 17 -1.64 -1.15 -12.76
CA GLU A 17 -0.80 -0.06 -12.28
C GLU A 17 0.11 0.45 -13.41
N ASP A 18 0.21 1.77 -13.56
CA ASP A 18 1.08 2.41 -14.56
C ASP A 18 1.94 3.55 -14.00
N HIS A 19 1.89 3.74 -12.67
CA HIS A 19 2.69 4.71 -11.95
C HIS A 19 3.18 4.13 -10.63
N PHE A 20 4.47 4.28 -10.34
CA PHE A 20 5.10 3.71 -9.15
C PHE A 20 5.86 4.80 -8.40
N GLU A 21 5.61 4.91 -7.10
CA GLU A 21 6.31 5.83 -6.21
C GLU A 21 7.21 5.05 -5.24
N GLN A 22 8.51 5.35 -5.23
CA GLN A 22 9.49 4.69 -4.35
C GLN A 22 9.13 4.88 -2.87
N CYS A 23 9.21 3.81 -2.07
CA CYS A 23 8.85 3.84 -0.66
C CYS A 23 9.88 3.19 0.28
N GLU A 24 11.11 2.95 -0.20
CA GLU A 24 12.20 2.37 0.62
C GLU A 24 12.44 3.19 1.90
N GLY A 25 12.50 2.50 3.04
CA GLY A 25 12.66 3.09 4.36
C GLY A 25 11.35 3.51 5.05
N PHE A 26 10.20 3.46 4.35
CA PHE A 26 8.89 3.78 4.93
C PHE A 26 8.02 2.55 5.25
N GLU A 27 8.49 1.35 4.92
CA GLU A 27 7.74 0.10 5.03
C GLU A 27 7.35 -0.17 6.48
N LYS A 28 8.28 0.03 7.43
CA LYS A 28 8.00 -0.12 8.86
C LYS A 28 6.89 0.81 9.33
N SER A 29 6.89 2.06 8.86
CA SER A 29 5.88 3.04 9.20
C SER A 29 4.52 2.69 8.60
N LYS A 30 4.47 2.20 7.35
CA LYS A 30 3.25 1.68 6.73
C LYS A 30 2.63 0.56 7.57
N ILE A 31 3.43 -0.47 7.89
CA ILE A 31 2.94 -1.62 8.66
C ILE A 31 2.47 -1.21 10.05
N GLN A 32 3.21 -0.33 10.74
CA GLN A 32 2.79 0.17 12.03
C GLN A 32 1.46 0.93 11.94
N ALA A 33 1.30 1.79 10.93
CA ALA A 33 0.07 2.54 10.71
C ALA A 33 -1.13 1.61 10.46
N LEU A 34 -0.96 0.59 9.62
CA LEU A 34 -2.01 -0.41 9.36
C LEU A 34 -2.39 -1.16 10.65
N LEU A 35 -1.41 -1.63 11.43
CA LEU A 35 -1.66 -2.36 12.68
C LEU A 35 -2.29 -1.50 13.79
N CYS A 36 -2.33 -0.17 13.66
CA CYS A 36 -3.11 0.69 14.57
C CYS A 36 -4.63 0.48 14.41
N HIS A 37 -5.10 -0.03 13.28
CA HIS A 37 -6.52 -0.29 13.01
C HIS A 37 -7.00 -1.62 13.62
N GLN A 38 -6.88 -1.77 14.94
CA GLN A 38 -7.20 -3.03 15.65
C GLN A 38 -8.61 -3.55 15.40
N SER A 39 -9.59 -2.66 15.18
CA SER A 39 -10.96 -3.07 14.86
C SER A 39 -11.10 -3.77 13.49
N GLN A 40 -10.10 -3.69 12.61
CA GLN A 40 -10.08 -4.31 11.29
C GLN A 40 -9.33 -5.64 11.26
N PHE A 41 -8.78 -6.07 12.41
CA PHE A 41 -7.94 -7.27 12.50
C PHE A 41 -8.66 -8.50 11.96
N GLU A 42 -9.84 -8.81 12.48
CA GLU A 42 -10.57 -10.01 12.07
C GLU A 42 -11.28 -9.85 10.71
N SER A 43 -11.90 -8.70 10.45
CA SER A 43 -12.76 -8.50 9.29
C SER A 43 -12.01 -8.30 7.98
N THR A 44 -10.81 -7.73 8.05
CA THR A 44 -10.09 -7.23 6.86
C THR A 44 -8.67 -7.78 6.80
N MET A 45 -7.98 -7.84 7.93
CA MET A 45 -6.56 -8.24 7.97
C MET A 45 -6.35 -9.73 8.21
N GLY A 46 -7.41 -10.48 8.53
CA GLY A 46 -7.33 -11.92 8.82
C GLY A 46 -6.57 -12.25 10.12
N ILE A 47 -6.39 -11.28 11.01
CA ILE A 47 -5.70 -11.42 12.29
C ILE A 47 -6.72 -11.84 13.35
N GLY A 48 -6.67 -13.12 13.77
CA GLY A 48 -7.57 -13.65 14.79
C GLY A 48 -7.24 -13.17 16.20
N SER A 49 -8.26 -12.90 17.01
CA SER A 49 -8.10 -12.45 18.41
C SER A 49 -7.35 -13.43 19.32
N SER A 50 -7.32 -14.72 19.00
CA SER A 50 -6.56 -15.74 19.75
C SER A 50 -5.10 -15.87 19.33
N ASP A 51 -4.68 -15.24 18.23
CA ASP A 51 -3.34 -15.38 17.65
C ASP A 51 -2.86 -14.08 16.98
N ILE A 52 -2.91 -12.98 17.74
CA ILE A 52 -2.61 -11.63 17.23
C ILE A 52 -1.16 -11.53 16.73
N ASP A 53 -0.19 -12.08 17.46
CA ASP A 53 1.23 -11.92 17.12
C ASP A 53 1.58 -12.65 15.81
N SER A 54 1.15 -13.90 15.65
CA SER A 54 1.36 -14.67 14.43
C SER A 54 0.58 -14.09 13.24
N GLY A 55 -0.66 -13.67 13.48
CA GLY A 55 -1.49 -13.01 12.47
C GLY A 55 -0.88 -11.69 11.99
N ALA A 56 -0.37 -10.86 12.90
CA ALA A 56 0.29 -9.60 12.56
C ALA A 56 1.60 -9.81 11.79
N ASN A 57 2.34 -10.90 12.06
CA ASN A 57 3.52 -11.24 11.27
C ASN A 57 3.15 -11.70 9.86
N SER A 58 2.16 -12.57 9.72
CA SER A 58 1.64 -13.00 8.41
C SER A 58 1.11 -11.81 7.59
N PHE A 59 0.35 -10.92 8.23
CA PHE A 59 -0.13 -9.69 7.61
C PHE A 59 1.02 -8.79 7.14
N ARG A 60 2.05 -8.61 7.98
CA ARG A 60 3.26 -7.86 7.61
C ARG A 60 3.93 -8.43 6.37
N GLU A 61 4.13 -9.75 6.30
CA GLU A 61 4.79 -10.40 5.18
C GLU A 61 4.02 -10.18 3.87
N VAL A 62 2.69 -10.33 3.91
CA VAL A 62 1.82 -10.05 2.76
C VAL A 62 1.94 -8.59 2.32
N GLU A 63 1.78 -7.63 3.24
CA GLU A 63 1.84 -6.22 2.89
C GLU A 63 3.22 -5.75 2.39
N LEU A 64 4.31 -6.34 2.89
CA LEU A 64 5.65 -6.06 2.37
C LEU A 64 5.87 -6.67 0.99
N SER A 65 5.31 -7.86 0.72
CA SER A 65 5.43 -8.49 -0.61
C SER A 65 4.76 -7.66 -1.71
N LYS A 66 3.71 -6.91 -1.39
CA LYS A 66 3.04 -5.98 -2.31
C LYS A 66 3.89 -4.78 -2.72
N LEU A 67 4.93 -4.46 -1.96
CA LEU A 67 5.83 -3.34 -2.26
C LEU A 67 6.98 -3.72 -3.21
N ASP A 68 7.17 -5.02 -3.49
CA ASP A 68 8.29 -5.50 -4.29
C ASP A 68 8.03 -5.30 -5.79
N TYR A 69 8.63 -4.24 -6.32
CA TYR A 69 8.63 -3.91 -7.74
C TYR A 69 10.01 -4.05 -8.38
N SER A 70 10.92 -4.81 -7.76
CA SER A 70 12.27 -5.06 -8.28
C SER A 70 12.30 -5.71 -9.67
N HIS A 71 11.17 -6.25 -10.12
CA HIS A 71 10.97 -6.82 -11.45
C HIS A 71 10.68 -5.78 -12.54
N ILE A 72 10.39 -4.54 -12.20
CA ILE A 72 10.15 -3.45 -13.16
C ILE A 72 11.49 -2.83 -13.60
N GLU A 73 11.67 -2.61 -14.91
CA GLU A 73 12.86 -1.96 -15.50
C GLU A 73 12.95 -0.46 -15.14
N ASN A 74 13.20 -0.12 -13.86
CA ASN A 74 13.39 1.25 -13.38
C ASN A 74 14.23 1.36 -12.09
N ASP A 75 14.99 0.32 -11.71
CA ASP A 75 15.78 0.25 -10.46
C ASP A 75 14.99 0.52 -9.16
N LEU A 76 13.66 0.41 -9.21
CA LEU A 76 12.80 0.53 -8.03
C LEU A 76 12.81 -0.80 -7.28
N LEU A 77 13.45 -0.83 -6.11
CA LEU A 77 13.41 -2.00 -5.24
C LEU A 77 12.06 -2.12 -4.53
N LEU A 78 11.61 -1.03 -3.91
CA LEU A 78 10.35 -0.96 -3.17
C LEU A 78 9.55 0.27 -3.59
N ALA A 79 8.29 0.08 -3.96
CA ALA A 79 7.38 1.14 -4.40
C ALA A 79 5.93 0.87 -4.02
N GLU A 80 5.10 1.91 -4.05
CA GLU A 80 3.64 1.81 -4.08
C GLU A 80 3.16 2.01 -5.53
N GLY A 81 2.31 1.09 -6.00
CA GLY A 81 1.71 1.13 -7.33
C GLY A 81 0.40 1.91 -7.36
N PHE A 82 0.20 2.65 -8.46
CA PHE A 82 -0.99 3.44 -8.72
C PHE A 82 -1.41 3.37 -10.18
N LYS A 83 -2.70 3.57 -10.43
CA LYS A 83 -3.20 4.00 -11.74
C LYS A 83 -3.24 5.51 -11.82
N ARG A 84 -2.51 6.12 -12.77
CA ARG A 84 -2.49 7.57 -12.97
C ARG A 84 -3.44 8.00 -14.08
N ILE A 85 -4.34 8.93 -13.75
CA ILE A 85 -5.27 9.56 -14.69
C ILE A 85 -4.95 11.05 -14.76
N SER A 86 -4.43 11.50 -15.90
CA SER A 86 -3.98 12.90 -16.10
C SER A 86 -4.91 13.72 -17.00
N GLU A 87 -5.80 13.06 -17.75
CA GLU A 87 -6.84 13.70 -18.56
C GLU A 87 -8.19 13.61 -17.81
N LEU A 88 -8.47 14.64 -17.02
CA LEU A 88 -9.68 14.78 -16.17
C LEU A 88 -10.75 15.66 -16.80
#